data_AF-A0A168L4Y4-F1
#
_entry.id   AF-A0A168L4Y4-F1
#
_cell.length_a   1.000
_cell.length_b   1.000
_cell.length_c   1.000
_cell.angle_alpha   90.00
_cell.angle_beta   90.00
_cell.angle_gamma   90.00
#
_symmetry.space_group_name_H-M   'P 1'
#
loop_
_entity.id
_entity.type
_entity.pdbx_description
1 polymer ?
#
loop_
_entity_poly.entity_id
_entity_poly.type
_entity_poly.pdbx_seq_one_letter_code
_entity_poly.pdbx_strand_id
1 'polypeptide(L)' 'MISHGDIAIYETYQGKGYGTQTMSALEVEAKRLQVDKISLHVFGHNKIAFGLYQKMGYEVTDISMSKNL' A
#
# COMPACT_ATOMS: atom_id res chain seq x y z
N MET A 1 -4.36 -19.02 -1.46
CA MET A 1 -3.20 -18.79 -0.56
C MET A 1 -2.97 -17.28 -0.54
N ILE A 2 -3.24 -16.59 0.57
CA ILE A 2 -2.95 -15.15 0.71
C ILE A 2 -1.61 -15.05 1.44
N SER A 3 -0.57 -14.61 0.74
CA SER A 3 0.72 -14.31 1.35
C SER A 3 0.62 -12.97 2.06
N HIS A 4 0.98 -12.89 3.34
CA HIS A 4 1.04 -11.65 4.08
C HIS A 4 2.45 -11.08 3.95
N GLY A 5 2.57 -9.87 3.40
CA GLY A 5 3.84 -9.16 3.25
C GLY A 5 3.69 -7.72 3.70
N ASP A 6 4.71 -7.21 4.37
CA ASP A 6 4.78 -5.83 4.84
C ASP A 6 5.72 -5.00 3.96
N ILE A 7 5.37 -3.74 3.75
CA ILE A 7 6.22 -2.76 3.07
C ILE A 7 6.52 -1.65 4.06
N ALA A 8 7.81 -1.44 4.34
CA ALA A 8 8.28 -0.37 5.20
C ALA A 8 9.39 0.43 4.50
N ILE A 9 9.27 1.76 4.58
CA ILE A 9 10.35 2.68 4.20
C ILE A 9 10.86 3.30 5.51
N TYR A 10 12.12 3.06 5.85
CA TYR A 10 12.72 3.67 7.04
C TYR A 10 12.61 5.20 6.95
N GLU A 11 12.40 5.84 8.10
CA GLU A 11 12.11 7.28 8.20
C GLU A 11 13.11 8.15 7.42
N THR A 12 14.40 7.81 7.48
CA THR A 12 15.49 8.52 6.78
C THR A 12 15.38 8.51 5.24
N TYR A 13 14.54 7.62 4.70
CA TYR A 13 14.30 7.44 3.27
C TYR A 13 12.88 7.81 2.84
N GLN A 14 12.01 8.23 3.77
CA GLN A 14 10.67 8.70 3.44
C GLN A 14 10.70 10.06 2.71
N GLY A 15 9.61 10.40 2.01
CA GLY A 15 9.50 11.67 1.25
C GLY A 15 10.33 11.74 -0.03
N LYS A 16 11.14 10.72 -0.35
CA LYS A 16 12.01 10.67 -1.54
C LYS A 16 11.40 9.92 -2.73
N GLY A 17 10.12 9.54 -2.65
CA GLY A 17 9.42 8.80 -3.70
C GLY A 17 9.67 7.29 -3.72
N TYR A 18 10.43 6.71 -2.78
CA TYR A 18 10.71 5.27 -2.78
C TYR A 18 9.47 4.41 -2.58
N GLY A 19 8.48 4.85 -1.80
CA GLY A 19 7.21 4.11 -1.68
C GLY A 19 6.51 3.94 -3.04
N THR A 20 6.48 4.99 -3.85
CA THR A 20 5.95 4.94 -5.22
C THR A 20 6.76 3.99 -6.10
N GLN A 21 8.10 4.13 -6.09
CA GLN A 21 8.97 3.29 -6.91
C GLN A 21 8.83 1.80 -6.56
N THR A 22 8.78 1.47 -5.27
CA THR A 22 8.57 0.09 -4.79
C THR A 22 7.24 -0.47 -5.29
N MET A 23 6.15 0.28 -5.13
CA MET A 23 4.83 -0.19 -5.54
C MET A 23 4.69 -0.29 -7.06
N SER A 24 5.29 0.63 -7.83
CA SER A 24 5.31 0.54 -9.29
C SER A 24 6.10 -0.69 -9.77
N ALA A 25 7.23 -1.00 -9.14
CA ALA A 25 7.99 -2.22 -9.46
C ALA A 25 7.20 -3.49 -9.13
N LEU A 26 6.49 -3.50 -7.99
CA LEU A 26 5.59 -4.59 -7.61
C LEU A 26 4.48 -4.80 -8.66
N GLU A 27 3.83 -3.74 -9.12
CA GLU A 27 2.77 -3.81 -10.13
C GLU A 27 3.27 -4.34 -11.49
N VAL A 28 4.47 -3.94 -11.90
CA VAL A 28 5.09 -4.47 -13.13
C VAL A 28 5.28 -5.97 -13.01
N GLU A 29 5.80 -6.45 -11.87
CA GLU A 29 6.03 -7.87 -11.65
C GLU A 29 4.71 -8.65 -11.51
N ALA A 30 3.72 -8.10 -10.81
CA ALA A 30 2.39 -8.67 -10.70
C ALA A 30 1.74 -8.87 -12.08
N LYS A 31 1.83 -7.87 -12.96
CA LYS A 31 1.35 -7.97 -14.35
C LYS A 31 2.10 -9.06 -15.13
N ARG A 32 3.43 -9.14 -14.99
CA ARG A 32 4.24 -10.18 -15.64
C ARG A 32 3.82 -11.59 -15.20
N LEU A 33 3.43 -11.74 -13.94
CA LEU A 33 2.95 -12.99 -13.35
C LEU A 33 1.45 -13.25 -13.57
N GLN A 34 0.75 -12.40 -14.33
CA GLN A 34 -0.69 -12.51 -14.58
C GLN A 34 -1.52 -12.49 -13.29
N VAL A 35 -1.09 -11.67 -12.31
CA VAL A 35 -1.85 -11.42 -11.08
C VAL A 35 -2.97 -10.43 -11.39
N ASP A 36 -4.22 -10.81 -11.11
CA ASP A 36 -5.39 -10.00 -11.41
C ASP A 36 -5.63 -8.85 -10.42
N LYS A 37 -5.12 -8.98 -9.18
CA LYS A 37 -5.39 -8.02 -8.11
C LYS A 37 -4.28 -7.95 -7.07
N ILE A 38 -3.93 -6.72 -6.68
CA ILE A 38 -3.11 -6.42 -5.50
C ILE A 38 -4.05 -5.88 -4.42
N SER A 39 -3.98 -6.45 -3.23
CA SER A 39 -4.71 -5.99 -2.04
C SER A 39 -3.73 -5.70 -0.91
N LEU A 40 -3.97 -4.61 -0.19
CA LEU A 40 -3.15 -4.18 0.93
C LEU A 40 -4.05 -3.64 2.04
N HIS A 41 -3.53 -3.67 3.27
CA HIS A 41 -4.15 -3.03 4.41
C HIS A 41 -3.30 -1.83 4.82
N VAL A 42 -3.94 -0.69 5.07
CA VAL A 42 -3.28 0.50 5.59
C VAL A 42 -4.04 0.99 6.82
N PHE A 43 -3.32 1.24 7.92
CA PHE A 43 -3.93 1.79 9.12
C PHE A 43 -4.45 3.20 8.86
N GLY A 44 -5.68 3.51 9.31
CA GLY A 44 -6.33 4.79 9.05
C GLY A 44 -5.59 6.02 9.58
N HIS A 45 -4.66 5.87 10.53
CA HIS A 45 -3.79 6.94 11.02
C HIS A 45 -2.58 7.21 10.09
N ASN A 46 -2.18 6.25 9.25
CA ASN A 46 -1.05 6.40 8.33
C ASN A 46 -1.48 7.15 7.06
N LYS A 47 -1.68 8.46 7.20
CA LYS A 47 -2.13 9.34 6.10
C LYS A 47 -1.16 9.41 4.94
N ILE A 48 0.14 9.23 5.19
CA ILE A 48 1.18 9.26 4.15
C ILE A 48 1.02 8.04 3.23
N ALA A 49 0.97 6.83 3.79
CA ALA A 49 0.78 5.61 2.99
C ALA A 49 -0.59 5.59 2.31
N PHE A 50 -1.64 6.00 3.01
CA PHE A 50 -2.98 6.11 2.42
C PHE A 50 -3.00 7.04 1.19
N GLY A 51 -2.45 8.25 1.32
CA GLY A 51 -2.37 9.21 0.22
C GLY A 51 -1.47 8.74 -0.93
N LEU A 52 -0.40 8.00 -0.63
CA LEU A 52 0.42 7.34 -1.65
C LEU A 52 -0.41 6.36 -2.48
N TYR A 53 -1.09 5.41 -1.84
CA TYR A 53 -1.86 4.38 -2.53
C TYR A 53 -3.01 4.98 -3.34
N GLN A 54 -3.72 5.98 -2.80
CA GLN A 54 -4.75 6.71 -3.55
C GLN A 54 -4.20 7.36 -4.82
N LYS A 55 -3.05 8.05 -4.74
CA LYS A 55 -2.41 8.66 -5.92
C LYS A 55 -1.97 7.64 -6.97
N MET A 56 -1.72 6.41 -6.55
CA MET A 56 -1.37 5.29 -7.43
C MET A 56 -2.58 4.56 -8.02
N GLY A 57 -3.80 4.94 -7.64
CA GLY A 57 -5.03 4.34 -8.17
C GLY A 57 -5.55 3.13 -7.37
N TYR A 58 -5.05 2.88 -6.17
CA TYR A 58 -5.67 1.92 -5.26
C TYR A 58 -6.96 2.50 -4.69
N GLU A 59 -8.00 1.66 -4.68
CA GLU A 59 -9.31 2.02 -4.15
C GLU A 59 -9.49 1.44 -2.74
N VAL A 60 -10.26 2.17 -1.92
CA VAL A 60 -10.63 1.69 -0.58
C VAL A 60 -11.67 0.58 -0.73
N THR A 61 -11.37 -0.62 -0.25
CA THR A 61 -12.33 -1.74 -0.23
C THR A 61 -13.06 -1.84 1.11
N ASP A 62 -12.39 -1.51 2.21
CA ASP A 62 -12.90 -1.71 3.58
C ASP A 62 -12.45 -0.57 4.50
N ILE A 63 -13.29 -0.21 5.48
CA ILE A 63 -12.96 0.74 6.55
C ILE A 63 -13.34 0.13 7.89
N SER A 64 -12.36 -0.03 8.79
CA SER A 64 -12.60 -0.47 10.17
C SER A 64 -12.55 0.73 11.13
N MET A 65 -13.54 0.84 12.02
CA MET A 65 -13.66 1.92 13.01
C MET A 65 -13.89 1.33 14.40
N SER A 66 -13.36 1.98 15.43
CA SER A 66 -13.60 1.66 16.84
C SER A 66 -13.75 2.93 17.67
N LYS A 67 -14.44 2.83 18.81
CA LYS A 67 -14.62 3.92 19.76
C LYS A 67 -14.41 3.38 21.18
N ASN A 68 -13.50 3.99 21.93
CA ASN A 68 -13.39 3.77 23.37
C ASN A 68 -14.53 4.51 24.07
N LEU A 69 -15.11 3.91 25.10
CA LEU A 69 -16.18 4.49 25.91
C LEU A 69 -15.62 5.25 27.12
#